data_AF-H8MVQ6-F1
#
_entry.id   AF-H8MVQ6-F1
#
_cell.length_a   1.000
_cell.length_b   1.000
_cell.length_c   1.000
_cell.angle_alpha   90.00
_cell.angle_beta   90.00
_cell.angle_gamma   90.00
#
_symmetry.space_group_name_H-M   'P 1'
#
loop_
_entity.id
_entity.type
_entity.pdbx_description
1 polymer ?
#
loop_
_entity_poly.entity_id
_entity_poly.type
_entity_poly.pdbx_seq_one_letter_code
_entity_poly.pdbx_strand_id
1 'polypeptide(L)' 'MLSNVPVRTGYLEAQAGASSLTGAYARLEGGARLRDNLGLFAFAEANARERMAGAGVRWMFGW' A
#
# COMPACT_ATOMS: atom_id res chain seq x y z
N MET A 1 -1.17 -5.84 -9.25
CA MET A 1 0.25 -5.68 -8.90
C MET A 1 0.97 -5.01 -10.05
N LEU A 2 1.23 -3.71 -9.92
CA LEU A 2 1.82 -2.89 -10.96
C LEU A 2 3.34 -2.80 -10.74
N SER A 3 4.06 -3.88 -11.04
CA SER A 3 5.53 -3.95 -10.89
C SER A 3 6.31 -3.07 -11.89
N ASN A 4 5.66 -2.20 -12.65
CA ASN A 4 6.31 -1.50 -13.77
C ASN A 4 5.76 -0.11 -14.07
N VAL A 5 5.35 0.66 -13.06
CA VAL A 5 5.22 2.11 -13.23
C VAL A 5 6.37 2.76 -12.47
N PRO A 6 7.27 3.50 -13.14
CA PRO A 6 8.24 4.33 -12.45
C PRO A 6 7.45 5.46 -11.78
N VAL A 7 6.98 5.19 -10.58
CA VAL A 7 6.23 6.14 -9.78
C VAL A 7 7.24 7.22 -9.36
N ARG A 8 7.37 8.26 -10.19
CA ARG A 8 8.40 9.30 -10.04
C ARG A 8 8.29 10.08 -8.72
N THR A 9 7.15 10.02 -8.04
CA THR A 9 6.90 10.78 -6.80
C THR A 9 6.08 10.00 -5.76
N GLY A 10 5.00 9.33 -6.15
CA GLY A 10 4.18 8.53 -5.24
C GLY A 10 2.96 7.88 -5.91
N TYR A 11 2.42 6.85 -5.28
CA TYR A 11 1.25 6.09 -5.73
C TYR A 11 0.14 6.19 -4.69
N LEU A 12 -1.09 6.07 -5.16
CA LEU A 12 -2.26 5.89 -4.31
C LEU A 12 -3.12 4.82 -4.97
N GLU A 13 -3.39 3.77 -4.21
CA GLU A 13 -4.11 2.59 -4.67
C GLU A 13 -5.28 2.35 -3.71
N ALA A 14 -6.47 2.23 -4.28
CA ALA A 14 -7.65 1.81 -3.57
C ALA A 14 -8.13 0.49 -4.16
N GLN A 15 -8.34 -0.49 -3.30
CA GLN A 15 -8.85 -1.81 -3.64
C GLN A 15 -10.08 -2.09 -2.79
N ALA A 16 -11.09 -2.71 -3.39
CA ALA A 16 -12.22 -3.26 -2.66
C ALA A 16 -12.60 -4.59 -3.29
N GLY A 17 -12.96 -5.57 -2.47
CA GLY A 17 -13.28 -6.91 -2.93
C GLY A 17 -14.01 -7.73 -1.87
N ALA A 18 -14.31 -8.98 -2.21
CA ALA A 18 -14.86 -9.95 -1.28
C ALA A 18 -13.94 -11.17 -1.24
N SER A 19 -13.54 -11.57 -0.04
CA SER A 19 -12.75 -12.77 0.20
C SER A 19 -13.54 -13.74 1.06
N SER A 20 -13.51 -15.03 0.72
CA SER A 20 -14.23 -16.06 1.49
C SER A 20 -13.72 -16.19 2.93
N LEU A 21 -12.52 -15.70 3.23
CA LEU A 21 -11.90 -15.78 4.56
C LEU A 21 -12.25 -14.57 5.46
N THR A 22 -12.31 -13.37 4.88
CA THR A 22 -12.44 -12.10 5.64
C THR A 22 -13.70 -11.30 5.30
N GLY A 23 -14.51 -11.78 4.34
CA GLY A 23 -15.69 -11.10 3.85
C GLY A 23 -15.36 -9.96 2.87
N ALA A 24 -16.28 -9.00 2.76
CA ALA A 24 -16.01 -7.78 2.02
C ALA A 24 -14.88 -7.00 2.69
N TYR A 25 -13.92 -6.55 1.89
CA TYR A 25 -12.79 -5.74 2.33
C TYR A 25 -12.61 -4.53 1.43
N ALA A 26 -12.17 -3.43 2.03
CA ALA A 26 -11.74 -2.21 1.38
C ALA A 26 -10.35 -1.86 1.91
N ARG A 27 -9.38 -1.73 1.02
CA ARG A 27 -8.01 -1.37 1.32
C ARG A 27 -7.64 -0.12 0.55
N LEU A 28 -7.01 0.82 1.24
CA LEU A 28 -6.43 2.01 0.63
C LEU A 28 -4.96 2.05 1.04
N GLU A 29 -4.06 2.13 0.07
CA GLU A 29 -2.63 2.19 0.26
C GLU A 29 -2.07 3.37 -0.54
N GLY A 30 -1.27 4.20 0.11
CA GLY A 30 -0.57 5.29 -0.55
C GLY A 30 0.88 5.28 -0.15
N GLY A 31 1.77 5.54 -1.11
CA GLY A 31 3.19 5.64 -0.85
C GLY A 31 3.85 6.75 -1.65
N ALA A 32 4.89 7.34 -1.09
CA ALA A 32 5.67 8.39 -1.73
C ALA A 32 7.16 8.06 -1.64
N ARG A 33 7.89 8.39 -2.69
CA ARG A 33 9.35 8.30 -2.73
C ARG A 33 9.93 9.61 -2.19
N LEU A 34 10.58 9.55 -1.04
CA LEU A 34 11.27 10.72 -0.45
C LEU A 34 12.64 10.95 -1.11
N ARG A 35 13.35 9.87 -1.43
CA ARG A 35 14.66 9.86 -2.09
C ARG A 35 14.77 8.66 -3.01
N ASP A 36 15.80 8.63 -3.85
CA ASP A 36 16.00 7.51 -4.77
C ASP A 36 16.02 6.13 -4.07
N ASN A 37 16.52 6.05 -2.85
CA ASN A 37 16.62 4.81 -2.07
C ASN A 37 15.63 4.75 -0.89
N LEU A 38 14.78 5.77 -0.69
CA LEU A 38 13.91 5.88 0.47
C LEU A 38 12.48 6.24 0.08
N GLY A 39 11.54 5.37 0.45
CA GLY A 39 10.10 5.62 0.33
C GLY A 39 9.38 5.51 1.67
N LEU A 40 8.24 6.18 1.77
CA LEU A 40 7.26 6.01 2.84
C LEU A 40 5.98 5.43 2.24
N PHE A 41 5.26 4.65 3.02
CA PHE A 41 3.93 4.19 2.65
C PHE A 41 3.02 4.13 3.87
N ALA A 42 1.73 4.26 3.64
CA ALA A 42 0.69 4.06 4.62
C ALA A 42 -0.45 3.29 3.97
N PHE A 43 -1.11 2.45 4.75
CA PHE A 43 -2.27 1.71 4.33
C PHE A 43 -3.34 1.68 5.42
N ALA A 44 -4.58 1.59 4.99
CA ALA A 44 -5.73 1.32 5.81
C ALA A 44 -6.55 0.22 5.13
N GLU A 45 -6.90 -0.81 5.87
CA GLU A 45 -7.76 -1.90 5.42
C GLU A 45 -8.93 -2.04 6.40
N ALA A 46 -10.14 -2.11 5.87
CA ALA A 46 -11.35 -2.39 6.61
C ALA A 46 -12.01 -3.61 5.98
N ASN A 47 -12.23 -4.65 6.78
CA ASN A 47 -13.03 -5.79 6.39
C ASN A 47 -14.24 -5.95 7.33
N ALA A 48 -15.08 -6.96 7.09
CA ALA A 48 -16.29 -7.19 7.86
C ALA A 48 -16.03 -7.48 9.36
N ARG A 49 -14.81 -7.89 9.71
CA ARG A 49 -14.44 -8.34 11.05
C ARG A 49 -13.53 -7.35 11.77
N GLU A 50 -12.63 -6.71 11.03
CA GLU A 50 -11.49 -5.99 11.58
C GLU A 50 -11.13 -4.77 10.73
N ARG A 51 -10.51 -3.78 11.38
CA ARG A 51 -9.96 -2.59 10.74
C ARG A 51 -8.50 -2.50 11.13
N MET A 52 -7.63 -2.41 10.13
CA MET A 52 -6.19 -2.31 10.29
C MET A 52 -5.71 -1.04 9.60
N ALA A 53 -4.78 -0.34 10.22
CA ALA A 53 -4.04 0.72 9.56
C ALA A 53 -2.57 0.63 9.95
N GLY A 54 -1.70 1.04 9.04
CA GLY A 54 -0.26 0.99 9.26
C GLY A 54 0.47 2.00 8.38
N ALA A 55 1.66 2.36 8.83
CA ALA A 55 2.60 3.15 8.04
C ALA A 55 3.98 2.52 8.15
N GLY A 56 4.80 2.69 7.11
CA GLY A 56 6.10 2.09 7.03
C GLY A 56 7.07 2.88 6.16
N VAL A 57 8.34 2.53 6.33
CA VAL A 57 9.45 3.05 5.55
C VAL A 57 10.00 1.92 4.69
N ARG A 58 10.26 2.19 3.42
CA ARG A 58 10.90 1.26 2.50
C ARG A 58 12.26 1.82 2.10
N TRP A 59 13.32 1.12 2.50
CA TRP A 59 14.68 1.38 2.04
C TRP A 59 15.04 0.38 0.93
N MET A 60 15.47 0.88 -0.23
CA MET A 60 15.99 0.04 -1.32
C MET A 60 17.51 0.01 -1.23
N PHE A 61 18.06 -1.18 -0.96
CA PHE A 61 19.49 -1.44 -1.06
C PHE A 61 19.86 -1.68 -2.52
N GLY A 62 20.83 -0.92 -3.04
CA GLY A 62 21.38 -1.15 -4.38
C GLY A 62 22.36 -2.32 -4.37
N TRP A 63 22.49 -2.98 -5.53
CA TRP A 63 23.65 -3.80 -5.84
C TRP A 63 24.64 -2.96 -6.64
#